data_AF-A0AAE3ZA03-F1
#
_entry.id   AF-A0AAE3ZA03-F1
#
_cell.length_a   1.000
_cell.length_b   1.000
_cell.length_c   1.000
_cell.angle_alpha   90.00
_cell.angle_beta   90.00
_cell.angle_gamma   90.00
#
_symmetry.space_group_name_H-M   'P 1'
#
loop_
_entity.id
_entity.type
_entity.pdbx_description
1 polymer ?
#
loop_
_entity_poly.entity_id
_entity_poly.type
_entity_poly.pdbx_seq_one_letter_code
_entity_poly.pdbx_strand_id
1 'polypeptide(L)'
;MTLVHHRQHSGGEHSSDLRVVHDAEDVRHLVHDLFDPLREHPTVVVSPSGAGTPLIDPHRLCRLVSPTAEVVLVDNPRICYTLSDELPEPLLVYGGALRVFHPGTGHRDAFTDHPLIRTDRLGPEGAIAKAARALGVPLPDDSPHADSTEADLASRLADEQTAHARTITELNALREQFATVSGERDAARSQARNLDQQLRQLRTEIEQYRRVYTDPEQQFRHEAWLTWLHTSTEDDRSRWPLREYHLGHEFLASLQAQELVDRERIMRACVDVITGRAPERDGRQVHRLRTHSSGAAPAHIRADGAMAWRCAIQRNTPAAARLTWWEKNNIVELSQVAPHDDYQPR
;
A
#
# COMPACT_ATOMS: atom_id res chain seq x y z
N MET A 1 -33.86 -70.44 6.83
CA MET A 1 -33.64 -69.01 6.47
C MET A 1 -32.95 -68.35 7.63
N THR A 2 -31.68 -67.95 7.46
CA THR A 2 -31.16 -66.60 7.76
C THR A 2 -29.79 -66.54 7.12
N LEU A 3 -29.65 -65.59 6.20
CA LEU A 3 -28.56 -65.45 5.24
C LEU A 3 -27.28 -64.91 5.90
N VAL A 4 -26.17 -65.46 5.43
CA VAL A 4 -24.80 -65.04 5.66
C VAL A 4 -24.55 -63.73 4.92
N HIS A 5 -24.22 -62.65 5.64
CA HIS A 5 -23.65 -61.45 5.04
C HIS A 5 -22.12 -61.48 5.16
N HIS A 6 -21.51 -61.75 4.02
CA HIS A 6 -20.09 -61.66 3.74
C HIS A 6 -19.65 -60.19 3.85
N ARG A 7 -18.88 -59.85 4.88
CA ARG A 7 -18.16 -58.56 4.94
C ARG A 7 -16.93 -58.68 4.04
N GLN A 8 -16.99 -58.01 2.90
CA GLN A 8 -15.84 -57.81 2.02
C GLN A 8 -14.79 -56.97 2.76
N HIS A 9 -13.57 -57.51 2.86
CA HIS A 9 -12.38 -56.76 3.18
C HIS A 9 -12.05 -55.84 1.99
N SER A 10 -12.20 -54.53 2.17
CA SER A 10 -11.60 -53.53 1.29
C SER A 10 -10.20 -53.21 1.81
N GLY A 11 -9.21 -53.97 1.37
CA GLY A 11 -7.81 -53.54 1.43
C GLY A 11 -7.66 -52.33 0.51
N GLY A 12 -7.16 -51.21 1.04
CA GLY A 12 -6.86 -50.02 0.25
C GLY A 12 -5.74 -50.33 -0.74
N GLU A 13 -6.08 -50.35 -2.03
CA GLU A 13 -5.10 -50.39 -3.12
C GLU A 13 -4.24 -49.13 -3.02
N HIS A 14 -2.94 -49.30 -2.77
CA HIS A 14 -1.97 -48.21 -2.87
C HIS A 14 -1.84 -47.82 -4.33
N SER A 15 -2.52 -46.74 -4.72
CA SER A 15 -2.39 -46.21 -6.08
C SER A 15 -0.95 -45.75 -6.31
N SER A 16 -0.35 -46.21 -7.40
CA SER A 16 0.94 -45.73 -7.90
C SER A 16 0.88 -44.31 -8.49
N ASP A 17 -0.28 -43.67 -8.42
CA ASP A 17 -0.53 -42.35 -9.00
C ASP A 17 -0.21 -41.24 -8.01
N LEU A 18 0.39 -40.17 -8.54
CA LEU A 18 0.67 -38.95 -7.80
C LEU A 18 -0.64 -38.30 -7.34
N ARG A 19 -0.85 -38.18 -6.03
CA ARG A 19 -1.96 -37.43 -5.46
C ARG A 19 -1.65 -35.94 -5.51
N VAL A 20 -2.59 -35.13 -5.98
CA VAL A 20 -2.44 -33.67 -6.05
C VAL A 20 -3.47 -33.00 -5.13
N VAL A 21 -3.05 -31.99 -4.39
CA VAL A 21 -3.88 -31.21 -3.44
C VAL A 21 -4.14 -29.85 -4.04
N HIS A 22 -5.39 -29.60 -4.44
CA HIS A 22 -5.79 -28.41 -5.19
C HIS A 22 -6.55 -27.37 -4.35
N ASP A 23 -7.22 -27.79 -3.28
CA ASP A 23 -8.07 -26.92 -2.48
C ASP A 23 -8.06 -27.24 -0.98
N ALA A 24 -8.89 -26.53 -0.22
CA ALA A 24 -8.98 -26.68 1.24
C ALA A 24 -9.66 -27.99 1.67
N GLU A 25 -10.47 -28.62 0.82
CA GLU A 25 -11.06 -29.93 1.11
C GLU A 25 -10.01 -31.02 0.98
N ASP A 26 -9.20 -30.98 -0.08
CA ASP A 26 -8.04 -31.87 -0.24
C ASP A 26 -7.05 -31.74 0.91
N VAL A 27 -6.80 -30.51 1.39
CA VAL A 27 -5.94 -30.27 2.56
C VAL A 27 -6.50 -30.97 3.80
N ARG A 28 -7.80 -30.84 4.09
CA ARG A 28 -8.42 -31.50 5.24
C ARG A 28 -8.31 -33.02 5.15
N HIS A 29 -8.51 -33.59 3.97
CA HIS A 29 -8.33 -35.02 3.73
C HIS A 29 -6.87 -35.44 3.93
N LEU A 30 -5.91 -34.70 3.35
CA LEU A 30 -4.48 -34.98 3.55
C LEU A 30 -4.10 -34.93 5.03
N VAL A 31 -4.51 -33.89 5.75
CA VAL A 31 -4.20 -33.73 7.18
C VAL A 31 -4.79 -34.87 7.99
N HIS A 32 -6.05 -35.24 7.72
CA HIS A 32 -6.68 -36.41 8.33
C HIS A 32 -5.87 -37.69 8.09
N ASP A 33 -5.44 -37.96 6.86
CA ASP A 33 -4.68 -39.16 6.50
C ASP A 33 -3.28 -39.16 7.14
N LEU A 34 -2.62 -38.00 7.19
CA LEU A 34 -1.30 -37.86 7.81
C LEU A 34 -1.31 -38.24 9.30
N PHE A 35 -2.38 -37.87 10.02
CA PHE A 35 -2.56 -38.16 11.44
C PHE A 35 -3.35 -39.45 11.73
N ASP A 36 -3.72 -40.24 10.72
CA ASP A 36 -4.38 -41.51 10.93
C ASP A 36 -3.42 -42.50 11.62
N PRO A 37 -3.72 -42.96 12.86
CA PRO A 37 -2.87 -43.91 13.56
C PRO A 37 -2.79 -45.28 12.88
N LEU A 38 -3.69 -45.57 11.93
CA LEU A 38 -3.71 -46.79 11.13
C LEU A 38 -2.93 -46.66 9.81
N ARG A 39 -2.33 -45.49 9.51
CA ARG A 39 -1.52 -45.31 8.30
C ARG A 39 -0.28 -46.18 8.35
N GLU A 40 -0.17 -47.13 7.42
CA GLU A 40 0.94 -48.10 7.36
C GLU A 40 2.16 -47.61 6.57
N HIS A 41 1.96 -46.67 5.64
CA HIS A 41 2.99 -46.19 4.73
C HIS A 41 3.34 -44.71 4.95
N PRO A 42 4.62 -44.31 4.83
CA PRO A 42 5.01 -42.91 4.82
C PRO A 42 4.36 -42.12 3.68
N THR A 43 4.21 -40.82 3.88
CA THR A 43 3.72 -39.87 2.89
C THR A 43 4.78 -38.80 2.65
N VAL A 44 5.15 -38.56 1.40
CA VAL A 44 6.07 -37.50 1.01
C VAL A 44 5.29 -36.34 0.40
N VAL A 45 5.24 -35.23 1.11
CA VAL A 45 4.60 -34.01 0.62
C VAL A 45 5.62 -33.17 -0.12
N VAL A 46 5.33 -32.83 -1.38
CA VAL A 46 6.13 -31.99 -2.27
C VAL A 46 5.45 -30.62 -2.37
N SER A 47 6.14 -29.57 -1.93
CA SER A 47 5.63 -28.20 -2.04
C SER A 47 6.17 -27.47 -3.28
N PRO A 48 5.42 -26.54 -3.87
CA PRO A 48 5.91 -25.66 -4.91
C PRO A 48 6.84 -24.59 -4.33
N SER A 49 7.74 -24.09 -5.17
CA SER A 49 8.56 -22.91 -4.87
C SER A 49 7.74 -21.62 -4.89
N GLY A 50 8.36 -20.49 -4.54
CA GLY A 50 7.73 -19.17 -4.67
C GLY A 50 7.32 -18.82 -6.12
N ALA A 51 7.90 -19.49 -7.12
CA ALA A 51 7.53 -19.35 -8.53
C ALA A 51 6.30 -20.20 -8.92
N GLY A 52 5.74 -21.00 -8.00
CA GLY A 52 4.55 -21.81 -8.22
C GLY A 52 4.79 -23.20 -8.81
N THR A 53 6.05 -23.60 -9.02
CA THR A 53 6.40 -24.93 -9.53
C THR A 53 7.25 -25.72 -8.53
N PRO A 54 7.13 -27.06 -8.45
CA PRO A 54 7.99 -27.89 -7.63
C PRO A 54 9.44 -27.84 -8.15
N LEU A 55 10.41 -27.94 -7.23
CA LEU A 55 11.83 -27.94 -7.57
C LEU A 55 12.38 -29.32 -7.96
N ILE A 56 11.54 -30.36 -7.94
CA ILE A 56 11.82 -31.72 -8.41
C ILE A 56 10.74 -32.15 -9.40
N ASP A 57 10.99 -33.25 -10.14
CA ASP A 57 9.93 -34.00 -10.84
C ASP A 57 9.18 -34.91 -9.84
N PRO A 58 7.92 -34.59 -9.46
CA PRO A 58 7.16 -35.38 -8.49
C PRO A 58 6.82 -36.78 -9.00
N HIS A 59 6.65 -36.95 -10.32
CA HIS A 59 6.36 -38.27 -10.91
C HIS A 59 7.59 -39.17 -10.84
N ARG A 60 8.81 -38.63 -11.02
CA ARG A 60 10.04 -39.40 -10.82
C ARG A 60 10.16 -39.88 -9.37
N LEU A 61 9.88 -39.00 -8.41
CA LEU A 61 9.88 -39.39 -7.00
C LEU A 61 8.83 -40.48 -6.72
N CYS A 62 7.61 -40.32 -7.23
CA CYS A 62 6.51 -41.29 -7.08
C CYS A 62 6.91 -42.68 -7.60
N ARG A 63 7.51 -42.76 -8.80
CA ARG A 63 8.01 -44.04 -9.36
C ARG A 63 9.12 -44.66 -8.52
N LEU A 64 9.99 -43.83 -7.96
CA LEU A 64 11.14 -44.29 -7.18
C LEU A 64 10.73 -44.87 -5.83
N VAL A 65 9.77 -44.24 -5.14
CA VAL A 65 9.41 -44.62 -3.77
C VAL A 65 8.20 -45.56 -3.70
N SER A 66 7.46 -45.78 -4.79
CA SER A 66 6.37 -46.74 -4.84
C SER A 66 6.90 -48.19 -4.74
N PRO A 67 6.23 -49.10 -4.01
CA PRO A 67 5.03 -48.91 -3.18
C PRO A 67 5.35 -48.51 -1.71
N THR A 68 6.60 -48.15 -1.42
CA THR A 68 7.07 -47.88 -0.05
C THR A 68 6.40 -46.66 0.57
N ALA A 69 6.16 -45.60 -0.20
CA ALA A 69 5.54 -44.37 0.28
C ALA A 69 4.58 -43.75 -0.76
N GLU A 70 3.58 -43.02 -0.28
CA GLU A 70 2.72 -42.16 -1.09
C GLU A 70 3.43 -40.83 -1.38
N VAL A 71 3.28 -40.28 -2.59
CA VAL A 71 3.77 -38.94 -2.93
C VAL A 71 2.59 -38.02 -3.19
N VAL A 72 2.59 -36.88 -2.50
CA VAL A 72 1.53 -35.87 -2.57
C VAL A 72 2.12 -34.56 -3.05
N LEU A 73 1.62 -34.01 -4.15
CA LEU A 73 1.99 -32.70 -4.67
C LEU A 73 0.99 -31.64 -4.18
N VAL A 74 1.49 -30.59 -3.55
CA VAL A 74 0.69 -29.38 -3.31
C VAL A 74 0.71 -28.53 -4.57
N ASP A 75 -0.45 -28.23 -5.12
CA ASP A 75 -0.59 -27.67 -6.46
C ASP A 75 0.03 -26.28 -6.62
N ASN A 76 -0.17 -25.39 -5.63
CA ASN A 76 0.28 -24.00 -5.72
C ASN A 76 0.57 -23.37 -4.34
N PRO A 77 1.27 -22.22 -4.28
CA PRO A 77 1.69 -21.61 -3.02
C PRO A 77 0.55 -21.21 -2.09
N ARG A 78 -0.66 -20.94 -2.61
CA ARG A 78 -1.82 -20.61 -1.74
C ARG A 78 -2.25 -21.81 -0.93
N ILE A 79 -2.27 -23.00 -1.53
CA ILE A 79 -2.63 -24.25 -0.84
C ILE A 79 -1.58 -24.63 0.21
N CYS A 80 -0.30 -24.29 0.00
CA CYS A 80 0.72 -24.44 1.05
C CYS A 80 0.40 -23.64 2.32
N TYR A 81 -0.16 -22.43 2.19
CA TYR A 81 -0.57 -21.66 3.37
C TYR A 81 -1.76 -22.31 4.07
N THR A 82 -2.77 -22.76 3.31
CA THR A 82 -3.90 -23.52 3.88
C THR A 82 -3.43 -24.79 4.61
N LEU A 83 -2.49 -25.54 4.03
CA LEU A 83 -1.90 -26.71 4.70
C LEU A 83 -1.10 -26.32 5.95
N SER A 84 -0.43 -25.17 5.93
CA SER A 84 0.35 -24.68 7.08
C SER A 84 -0.54 -24.27 8.26
N ASP A 85 -1.75 -23.78 7.99
CA ASP A 85 -2.71 -23.40 9.03
C ASP A 85 -3.27 -24.63 9.78
N GLU A 86 -3.25 -25.81 9.14
CA GLU A 86 -3.79 -27.07 9.69
C GLU A 86 -2.70 -27.99 10.29
N LEU A 87 -1.41 -27.68 10.10
CA LEU A 87 -0.29 -28.46 10.60
C LEU A 87 0.43 -27.72 11.76
N PRO A 88 0.94 -28.44 12.76
CA PRO A 88 1.79 -27.83 13.79
C PRO A 88 3.11 -27.36 13.18
N GLU A 89 3.66 -26.27 13.73
CA GLU A 89 4.87 -25.59 13.22
C GLU A 89 6.07 -26.51 12.89
N PRO A 90 6.40 -27.55 13.70
CA PRO A 90 7.51 -28.45 13.39
C PRO A 90 7.32 -29.29 12.12
N LEU A 91 6.08 -29.44 11.65
CA LEU A 91 5.68 -30.31 10.53
C LEU A 91 5.39 -29.54 9.24
N LEU A 92 5.62 -28.22 9.23
CA LEU A 92 5.40 -27.41 8.04
C LEU A 92 6.31 -27.79 6.87
N VAL A 93 5.77 -27.64 5.66
CA VAL A 93 6.45 -27.88 4.38
C VAL A 93 5.97 -26.86 3.33
N TYR A 94 6.89 -26.04 2.84
CA TYR A 94 6.62 -24.99 1.85
C TYR A 94 7.90 -24.59 1.11
N GLY A 95 7.77 -23.78 0.05
CA GLY A 95 8.90 -23.12 -0.59
C GLY A 95 9.78 -24.04 -1.42
N GLY A 96 9.23 -25.10 -2.01
CA GLY A 96 9.98 -26.06 -2.83
C GLY A 96 10.63 -27.18 -2.04
N ALA A 97 10.37 -27.25 -0.73
CA ALA A 97 10.84 -28.32 0.14
C ALA A 97 9.97 -29.58 0.00
N LEU A 98 10.54 -30.72 0.40
CA LEU A 98 9.82 -31.97 0.62
C LEU A 98 9.77 -32.26 2.11
N ARG A 99 8.70 -32.89 2.58
CA ARG A 99 8.66 -33.45 3.92
C ARG A 99 8.19 -34.89 3.89
N VAL A 100 8.91 -35.73 4.64
CA VAL A 100 8.58 -37.14 4.82
C VAL A 100 7.84 -37.30 6.14
N PHE A 101 6.57 -37.68 6.07
CA PHE A 101 5.73 -38.01 7.22
C PHE A 101 5.73 -39.52 7.41
N HIS A 102 6.38 -40.00 8.47
CA HIS A 102 6.40 -41.42 8.81
C HIS A 102 5.07 -41.88 9.43
N PRO A 103 4.72 -43.17 9.38
CA PRO A 103 3.61 -43.75 10.14
C PRO A 103 3.63 -43.34 11.61
N GLY A 104 2.45 -43.10 12.18
CA GLY A 104 2.31 -42.67 13.58
C GLY A 104 2.59 -41.20 13.84
N THR A 105 2.62 -40.34 12.80
CA THR A 105 2.73 -38.88 12.96
C THR A 105 1.72 -38.36 13.98
N GLY A 106 2.21 -37.63 14.98
CA GLY A 106 1.46 -37.01 16.05
C GLY A 106 1.55 -35.48 16.02
N HIS A 107 0.56 -34.82 16.63
CA HIS A 107 0.49 -33.35 16.68
C HIS A 107 1.61 -32.72 17.54
N ARG A 108 2.39 -33.53 18.28
CA ARG A 108 3.45 -33.10 19.18
C ARG A 108 4.85 -33.50 18.71
N ASP A 109 4.95 -34.04 17.50
CA ASP A 109 6.21 -34.55 16.98
C ASP A 109 7.17 -33.40 16.67
N ALA A 110 8.47 -33.67 16.85
CA ALA A 110 9.52 -32.70 16.59
C ALA A 110 9.91 -32.69 15.11
N PHE A 111 10.61 -31.64 14.69
CA PHE A 111 11.11 -31.50 13.32
C PHE A 111 12.06 -32.65 12.88
N THR A 112 12.64 -33.38 13.84
CA THR A 112 13.54 -34.52 13.59
C THR A 112 12.81 -35.81 13.24
N ASP A 113 11.57 -35.95 13.69
CA ASP A 113 10.81 -37.21 13.58
C ASP A 113 10.27 -37.38 12.16
N HIS A 114 10.13 -36.28 11.41
CA HIS A 114 9.59 -36.22 10.05
C HIS A 114 10.48 -35.35 9.16
N PRO A 115 11.46 -35.92 8.45
CA PRO A 115 12.52 -35.17 7.77
C PRO A 115 12.02 -34.08 6.83
N LEU A 116 12.50 -32.84 7.03
CA LEU A 116 12.39 -31.75 6.07
C LEU A 116 13.61 -31.75 5.13
N ILE A 117 13.34 -31.73 3.83
CA ILE A 117 14.34 -31.79 2.77
C ILE A 117 14.29 -30.49 1.97
N ARG A 118 15.37 -29.72 2.07
CA ARG A 118 15.54 -28.42 1.42
C ARG A 118 16.15 -28.58 0.02
N THR A 119 15.28 -28.65 -0.99
CA THR A 119 15.68 -28.79 -2.41
C THR A 119 16.55 -27.62 -2.88
N ASP A 120 16.29 -26.42 -2.39
CA ASP A 120 17.08 -25.22 -2.68
C ASP A 120 18.57 -25.36 -2.29
N ARG A 121 18.88 -26.24 -1.33
CA ARG A 121 20.26 -26.50 -0.88
C ARG A 121 20.89 -27.74 -1.51
N LEU A 122 20.08 -28.76 -1.80
CA LEU A 122 20.56 -30.06 -2.27
C LEU A 122 20.51 -30.20 -3.81
N GLY A 123 19.80 -29.30 -4.47
CA GLY A 123 19.39 -29.51 -5.86
C GLY A 123 18.33 -30.61 -6.00
N PRO A 124 17.76 -30.78 -7.21
CA PRO A 124 16.66 -31.71 -7.43
C PRO A 124 17.03 -33.18 -7.13
N GLU A 125 18.18 -33.63 -7.63
CA GLU A 125 18.66 -35.01 -7.47
C GLU A 125 19.03 -35.33 -6.01
N GLY A 126 19.72 -34.41 -5.33
CA GLY A 126 20.08 -34.58 -3.93
C GLY A 126 18.86 -34.64 -3.00
N ALA A 127 17.80 -33.92 -3.34
CA ALA A 127 16.54 -33.95 -2.60
C ALA A 127 15.80 -35.28 -2.76
N ILE A 128 15.70 -35.81 -3.99
CA ILE A 128 15.13 -37.12 -4.28
C ILE A 128 15.93 -38.23 -3.57
N ALA A 129 17.26 -38.18 -3.66
CA ALA A 129 18.14 -39.14 -2.99
C ALA A 129 17.97 -39.14 -1.46
N LYS A 130 17.83 -37.95 -0.86
CA LYS A 130 17.61 -37.81 0.58
C LYS A 130 16.23 -38.34 1.00
N ALA A 131 15.19 -38.13 0.18
CA ALA A 131 13.85 -38.64 0.43
C ALA A 131 13.83 -40.17 0.38
N ALA A 132 14.41 -40.77 -0.66
CA ALA A 132 14.53 -42.22 -0.78
C ALA A 132 15.28 -42.84 0.41
N ARG A 133 16.40 -42.21 0.84
CA ARG A 133 17.16 -42.66 2.01
C ARG A 133 16.38 -42.56 3.32
N ALA A 134 15.60 -41.50 3.51
CA ALA A 134 14.73 -41.37 4.68
C ALA A 134 13.67 -42.50 4.74
N LEU A 135 13.27 -43.02 3.57
CA LEU A 135 12.31 -44.12 3.43
C LEU A 135 12.96 -45.51 3.42
N GLY A 136 14.28 -45.60 3.50
CA GLY A 136 15.01 -46.88 3.35
C GLY A 136 14.91 -47.49 1.95
N VAL A 137 14.49 -46.72 0.95
CA VAL A 137 14.43 -47.15 -0.45
C VAL A 137 15.85 -47.16 -1.01
N PRO A 138 16.36 -48.31 -1.50
CA PRO A 138 17.64 -48.36 -2.19
C PRO A 138 17.53 -47.47 -3.41
N LEU A 139 18.43 -46.49 -3.53
CA LEU A 139 18.54 -45.77 -4.78
C LEU A 139 19.01 -46.77 -5.85
N PRO A 140 18.40 -46.77 -7.04
CA PRO A 140 19.07 -47.31 -8.21
C PRO A 140 20.47 -46.75 -8.22
N ASP A 141 21.45 -47.58 -8.55
CA ASP A 141 22.84 -47.14 -8.66
C ASP A 141 22.91 -46.11 -9.80
N ASP A 142 22.59 -44.85 -9.50
CA ASP A 142 22.85 -43.66 -10.30
C ASP A 142 24.35 -43.33 -10.15
N SER A 143 25.20 -44.36 -10.19
CA SER A 143 26.48 -44.21 -10.84
C SER A 143 26.15 -43.61 -12.21
N PRO A 144 26.51 -42.36 -12.50
CA PRO A 144 26.50 -41.94 -13.88
C PRO A 144 27.31 -43.00 -14.61
N HIS A 145 26.77 -43.59 -15.68
CA HIS A 145 27.60 -44.35 -16.60
C HIS A 145 28.88 -43.53 -16.79
N ALA A 146 29.98 -44.06 -16.27
CA ALA A 146 31.31 -43.52 -16.43
C ALA A 146 31.70 -43.77 -17.89
N ASP A 147 31.02 -43.05 -18.77
CA ASP A 147 31.29 -42.88 -20.19
C ASP A 147 31.15 -41.39 -20.56
N SER A 148 31.01 -40.50 -19.57
CA SER A 148 31.47 -39.12 -19.76
C SER A 148 32.99 -39.15 -19.71
N THR A 149 33.60 -39.21 -20.89
CA THR A 149 35.04 -39.03 -21.05
C THR A 149 35.51 -37.77 -20.32
N GLU A 150 36.78 -37.73 -19.92
CA GLU A 150 37.42 -36.55 -19.31
C GLU A 150 37.16 -35.25 -20.12
N ALA A 151 36.93 -35.39 -21.43
CA ALA A 151 36.51 -34.33 -22.34
C ALA A 151 35.12 -33.73 -22.04
N ASP A 152 34.14 -34.53 -21.63
CA ASP A 152 32.77 -34.07 -21.32
C ASP A 152 32.73 -33.26 -20.02
N LEU A 153 33.49 -33.70 -18.99
CA LEU A 153 33.64 -32.97 -17.74
C LEU A 153 34.40 -31.65 -17.96
N ALA A 154 35.46 -31.68 -18.77
CA ALA A 154 36.19 -30.47 -19.15
C ALA A 154 35.31 -29.48 -19.94
N SER A 155 34.46 -29.97 -20.85
CA SER A 155 33.51 -29.13 -21.60
C SER A 155 32.49 -28.47 -20.68
N ARG A 156 31.89 -29.21 -19.74
CA ARG A 156 30.93 -28.65 -18.78
C ARG A 156 31.55 -27.59 -17.87
N LEU A 157 32.77 -27.84 -17.38
CA LEU A 157 33.48 -26.87 -16.55
C LEU A 157 33.80 -25.58 -17.34
N ALA A 158 34.18 -25.71 -18.61
CA ALA A 158 34.42 -24.57 -19.49
C ALA A 158 33.13 -23.78 -19.80
N ASP A 159 32.00 -24.47 -20.01
CA ASP A 159 30.69 -23.84 -20.21
C ASP A 159 30.24 -23.07 -18.96
N GLU A 160 30.42 -23.66 -17.77
CA GLU A 160 30.09 -23.03 -16.49
C GLU A 160 30.99 -21.83 -16.19
N GLN A 161 32.29 -21.94 -16.47
CA GLN A 161 33.23 -20.81 -16.37
C GLN A 161 32.85 -19.67 -17.33
N THR A 162 32.42 -20.02 -18.54
CA THR A 162 31.93 -19.05 -19.53
C THR A 162 30.64 -18.37 -19.06
N ALA A 163 29.71 -19.14 -18.50
CA ALA A 163 28.47 -18.61 -17.92
C ALA A 163 28.75 -17.67 -16.74
N HIS A 164 29.64 -18.07 -15.83
CA HIS A 164 30.03 -17.25 -14.68
C HIS A 164 30.74 -15.95 -15.11
N ALA A 165 31.62 -16.01 -16.11
CA ALA A 165 32.27 -14.83 -16.68
C ALA A 165 31.25 -13.85 -17.31
N ARG A 166 30.21 -14.37 -17.97
CA ARG A 166 29.10 -13.56 -18.50
C ARG A 166 28.34 -12.87 -17.38
N THR A 167 27.98 -13.60 -16.32
CA THR A 167 27.28 -13.02 -15.16
C THR A 167 28.10 -11.94 -14.46
N ILE A 168 29.41 -12.11 -14.30
CA ILE A 168 30.29 -11.07 -13.74
C ILE A 168 30.26 -9.81 -14.62
N THR A 169 30.32 -9.98 -15.94
CA THR A 169 30.29 -8.86 -16.89
C THR A 169 28.97 -8.11 -16.80
N GLU A 170 27.85 -8.83 -16.76
CA GLU A 170 26.51 -8.26 -16.61
C GLU A 170 26.31 -7.55 -15.27
N LEU A 171 26.83 -8.12 -14.17
CA LEU A 171 26.77 -7.49 -12.86
C LEU A 171 27.56 -6.17 -12.82
N ASN A 172 28.72 -6.12 -13.46
CA ASN A 172 29.51 -4.90 -13.53
C ASN A 172 28.81 -3.83 -14.37
N ALA A 173 28.25 -4.19 -15.53
CA ALA A 173 27.46 -3.27 -16.35
C ALA A 173 26.26 -2.72 -15.57
N LEU A 174 25.56 -3.57 -14.81
CA LEU A 174 24.41 -3.15 -14.00
C LEU A 174 24.82 -2.23 -12.84
N ARG A 175 25.97 -2.47 -12.21
CA ARG A 175 26.54 -1.60 -11.17
C ARG A 175 26.89 -0.22 -11.73
N GLU A 176 27.47 -0.14 -12.92
CA GLU A 176 27.77 1.14 -13.58
C GLU A 176 26.50 1.91 -13.93
N GLN A 177 25.47 1.21 -14.44
CA GLN A 177 24.15 1.82 -14.69
C GLN A 177 23.52 2.34 -13.40
N PHE A 178 23.56 1.57 -12.32
CA PHE A 178 23.03 1.99 -11.03
C PHE A 178 23.77 3.20 -10.46
N ALA A 179 25.11 3.22 -10.57
CA ALA A 179 25.92 4.36 -10.14
C ALA A 179 25.54 5.64 -10.92
N THR A 180 25.34 5.52 -12.23
CA THR A 180 24.93 6.64 -13.10
C THR A 180 23.55 7.17 -12.68
N VAL A 181 22.54 6.31 -12.61
CA VAL A 181 21.17 6.71 -12.24
C VAL A 181 21.11 7.26 -10.81
N SER A 182 21.86 6.68 -9.86
CA SER A 182 21.94 7.21 -8.50
C SER A 182 22.57 8.61 -8.48
N GLY A 183 23.62 8.84 -9.26
CA GLY A 183 24.26 10.15 -9.39
C GLY A 183 23.31 11.21 -9.96
N GLU A 184 22.58 10.87 -11.03
CA GLU A 184 21.56 11.75 -11.61
C GLU A 184 20.44 12.08 -10.62
N ARG A 185 19.95 11.07 -9.88
CA ARG A 185 18.92 11.25 -8.85
C ARG A 185 19.41 12.19 -7.75
N ASP A 186 20.64 12.01 -7.29
CA ASP A 186 21.20 12.82 -6.19
C ASP A 186 21.48 14.26 -6.64
N ALA A 187 21.91 14.46 -7.89
CA ALA A 187 22.03 15.77 -8.51
C ALA A 187 20.66 16.47 -8.64
N ALA A 188 19.66 15.77 -9.17
CA ALA A 188 18.30 16.29 -9.29
C ALA A 188 17.70 16.66 -7.93
N ARG A 189 17.93 15.83 -6.90
CA ARG A 189 17.48 16.10 -5.54
C ARG A 189 18.16 17.33 -4.94
N SER A 190 19.45 17.52 -5.23
CA SER A 190 20.19 18.69 -4.78
C SER A 190 19.70 19.97 -5.47
N GLN A 191 19.43 19.91 -6.77
CA GLN A 191 18.83 21.02 -7.53
C GLN A 191 17.43 21.36 -7.01
N ALA A 192 16.59 20.36 -6.75
CA ALA A 192 15.26 20.57 -6.19
C ALA A 192 15.31 21.29 -4.83
N ARG A 193 16.24 20.91 -3.95
CA ARG A 193 16.46 21.60 -2.66
C ARG A 193 16.90 23.05 -2.84
N ASN A 194 17.79 23.32 -3.81
CA ASN A 194 18.26 24.68 -4.10
C ASN A 194 17.10 25.56 -4.61
N LEU A 195 16.35 25.08 -5.61
CA LEU A 195 15.17 25.79 -6.14
C LEU A 195 14.14 26.06 -5.05
N ASP A 196 13.88 25.10 -4.18
CA ASP A 196 12.96 25.23 -3.05
C ASP A 196 13.46 26.28 -2.02
N GLN A 197 14.77 26.37 -1.77
CA GLN A 197 15.36 27.45 -0.98
C GLN A 197 15.22 28.82 -1.65
N GLN A 198 15.48 28.91 -2.96
CA GLN A 198 15.31 30.14 -3.73
C GLN A 198 13.86 30.62 -3.72
N LEU A 199 12.89 29.70 -3.89
CA LEU A 199 11.47 30.02 -3.80
C LEU A 199 11.07 30.55 -2.42
N ARG A 200 11.58 29.96 -1.33
CA ARG A 200 11.36 30.49 0.02
C ARG A 200 11.92 31.91 0.19
N GLN A 201 13.12 32.14 -0.31
CA GLN A 201 13.75 33.46 -0.24
C GLN A 201 12.95 34.50 -1.02
N LEU A 202 12.63 34.22 -2.29
CA LEU A 202 11.83 35.12 -3.14
C LEU A 202 10.45 35.42 -2.53
N ARG A 203 9.80 34.42 -1.94
CA ARG A 203 8.52 34.63 -1.23
C ARG A 203 8.68 35.59 -0.05
N THR A 204 9.76 35.46 0.72
CA THR A 204 10.05 36.33 1.87
C THR A 204 10.33 37.76 1.39
N GLU A 205 11.11 37.92 0.32
CA GLU A 205 11.39 39.23 -0.29
C GLU A 205 10.11 39.89 -0.81
N ILE A 206 9.28 39.16 -1.56
CA ILE A 206 7.98 39.67 -2.05
C ILE A 206 7.11 40.14 -0.88
N GLU A 207 7.01 39.35 0.19
CA GLU A 207 6.19 39.73 1.35
C GLU A 207 6.75 40.96 2.08
N GLN A 208 8.08 41.07 2.16
CA GLN A 208 8.73 42.26 2.72
C GLN A 208 8.44 43.52 1.88
N TYR A 209 8.48 43.42 0.55
CA TYR A 209 8.13 44.53 -0.34
C TYR A 209 6.63 44.86 -0.34
N ARG A 210 5.78 43.87 -0.07
CA ARG A 210 4.32 44.05 0.04
C ARG A 210 3.92 44.79 1.30
N ARG A 211 4.70 44.71 2.38
CA ARG A 211 4.41 45.39 3.64
C ARG A 211 4.80 46.87 3.55
N VAL A 212 3.79 47.70 3.36
CA VAL A 212 3.94 49.17 3.28
C VAL A 212 3.70 49.82 4.64
N TYR A 213 2.80 49.26 5.45
CA TYR A 213 2.43 49.80 6.75
C TYR A 213 2.82 48.85 7.90
N THR A 214 3.28 49.44 9.01
CA THR A 214 3.52 48.69 10.25
C THR A 214 2.22 48.36 10.96
N ASP A 215 1.24 49.27 10.88
CA ASP A 215 -0.11 49.10 11.41
C ASP A 215 -0.89 48.04 10.59
N PRO A 216 -1.32 46.92 11.21
CA PRO A 216 -2.01 45.83 10.51
C PRO A 216 -3.33 46.25 9.85
N GLU A 217 -4.07 47.20 10.45
CA GLU A 217 -5.32 47.68 9.87
C GLU A 217 -5.06 48.50 8.60
N GLN A 218 -4.17 49.47 8.64
CA GLN A 218 -3.76 50.22 7.45
C GLN A 218 -3.19 49.31 6.36
N GLN A 219 -2.38 48.32 6.73
CA GLN A 219 -1.85 47.34 5.78
C GLN A 219 -2.98 46.55 5.09
N PHE A 220 -3.97 46.07 5.86
CA PHE A 220 -5.13 45.40 5.29
C PHE A 220 -5.92 46.31 4.35
N ARG A 221 -6.18 47.56 4.75
CA ARG A 221 -6.93 48.53 3.94
C ARG A 221 -6.20 48.82 2.62
N HIS A 222 -4.88 48.92 2.65
CA HIS A 222 -4.03 49.06 1.47
C HIS A 222 -4.13 47.83 0.55
N GLU A 223 -4.03 46.63 1.10
CA GLU A 223 -4.18 45.37 0.34
C GLU A 223 -5.57 45.25 -0.29
N ALA A 224 -6.63 45.64 0.44
CA ALA A 224 -8.00 45.60 -0.06
C ALA A 224 -8.18 46.58 -1.24
N TRP A 225 -7.62 47.78 -1.11
CA TRP A 225 -7.63 48.79 -2.16
C TRP A 225 -6.87 48.32 -3.42
N LEU A 226 -5.65 47.79 -3.27
CA LEU A 226 -4.89 47.23 -4.40
C LEU A 226 -5.61 46.06 -5.05
N THR A 227 -6.18 45.15 -4.25
CA THR A 227 -6.94 44.01 -4.76
C THR A 227 -8.13 44.49 -5.58
N TRP A 228 -8.89 45.47 -5.08
CA TRP A 228 -10.01 46.06 -5.83
C TRP A 228 -9.54 46.72 -7.13
N LEU A 229 -8.43 47.46 -7.10
CA LEU A 229 -7.86 48.11 -8.28
C LEU A 229 -7.43 47.11 -9.35
N HIS A 230 -6.75 46.02 -8.97
CA HIS A 230 -6.21 45.02 -9.89
C HIS A 230 -7.25 44.02 -10.41
N THR A 231 -8.35 43.81 -9.68
CA THR A 231 -9.37 42.80 -10.05
C THR A 231 -10.62 43.38 -10.69
N SER A 232 -10.71 44.70 -10.80
CA SER A 232 -11.86 45.41 -11.40
C SER A 232 -11.38 46.35 -12.50
N THR A 233 -12.18 46.52 -13.56
CA THR A 233 -11.98 47.57 -14.57
C THR A 233 -12.40 48.94 -14.03
N GLU A 234 -12.14 50.01 -14.77
CA GLU A 234 -12.59 51.35 -14.38
C GLU A 234 -14.12 51.49 -14.30
N ASP A 235 -14.83 50.90 -15.28
CA ASP A 235 -16.29 50.85 -15.29
C ASP A 235 -16.83 50.03 -14.11
N ASP A 236 -16.22 48.88 -13.81
CA ASP A 236 -16.58 48.04 -12.66
C ASP A 236 -16.42 48.81 -11.35
N ARG A 237 -15.33 49.56 -11.19
CA ARG A 237 -15.07 50.37 -9.99
C ARG A 237 -16.11 51.48 -9.79
N SER A 238 -16.66 52.00 -10.89
CA SER A 238 -17.74 52.99 -10.84
C SER A 238 -19.08 52.38 -10.45
N ARG A 239 -19.37 51.16 -10.90
CA ARG A 239 -20.63 50.43 -10.61
C ARG A 239 -20.62 49.76 -9.24
N TRP A 240 -19.47 49.26 -8.81
CA TRP A 240 -19.26 48.55 -7.55
C TRP A 240 -18.07 49.16 -6.79
N PRO A 241 -18.26 50.35 -6.21
CA PRO A 241 -17.21 51.01 -5.44
C PRO A 241 -16.87 50.18 -4.20
N LEU A 242 -15.62 50.32 -3.74
CA LEU A 242 -15.24 49.80 -2.44
C LEU A 242 -16.01 50.60 -1.36
N ARG A 243 -17.10 50.01 -0.85
CA ARG A 243 -17.99 50.63 0.15
C ARG A 243 -17.24 50.93 1.45
N GLU A 244 -17.85 51.72 2.32
CA GLU A 244 -17.38 51.86 3.70
C GLU A 244 -17.49 50.53 4.45
N TYR A 245 -16.43 50.16 5.17
CA TYR A 245 -16.39 48.93 5.95
C TYR A 245 -15.55 49.07 7.24
N HIS A 246 -15.91 48.24 8.20
CA HIS A 246 -15.24 48.10 9.48
C HIS A 246 -14.56 46.74 9.59
N LEU A 247 -13.48 46.68 10.37
CA LEU A 247 -12.84 45.43 10.74
C LEU A 247 -13.25 45.10 12.16
N GLY A 248 -13.80 43.90 12.36
CA GLY A 248 -14.04 43.36 13.69
C GLY A 248 -12.71 43.16 14.43
N HIS A 249 -12.75 43.27 15.76
CA HIS A 249 -11.57 43.19 16.62
C HIS A 249 -10.73 41.90 16.43
N GLU A 250 -11.38 40.77 16.16
CA GLU A 250 -10.73 39.47 15.91
C GLU A 250 -10.35 39.24 14.45
N PHE A 251 -10.78 40.11 13.53
CA PHE A 251 -10.68 39.83 12.10
C PHE A 251 -9.22 39.68 11.66
N LEU A 252 -8.37 40.64 12.01
CA LEU A 252 -6.95 40.61 11.61
C LEU A 252 -6.20 39.43 12.23
N ALA A 253 -6.50 39.08 13.48
CA ALA A 253 -5.95 37.90 14.14
C ALA A 253 -6.41 36.61 13.45
N SER A 254 -7.69 36.52 13.08
CA SER A 254 -8.25 35.37 12.36
C SER A 254 -7.56 35.16 11.01
N LEU A 255 -7.16 36.24 10.32
CA LEU A 255 -6.45 36.15 9.05
C LEU A 255 -5.05 35.55 9.20
N GLN A 256 -4.33 35.94 10.26
CA GLN A 256 -2.98 35.43 10.53
C GLN A 256 -2.99 33.94 10.91
N ALA A 257 -4.07 33.48 11.54
CA ALA A 257 -4.23 32.08 11.93
C ALA A 257 -4.50 31.11 10.76
N GLN A 258 -4.79 31.62 9.55
CA GLN A 258 -5.14 30.79 8.38
C GLN A 258 -3.90 30.45 7.54
N GLU A 259 -3.09 29.50 8.00
CA GLU A 259 -1.86 29.09 7.29
C GLU A 259 -2.13 28.34 5.96
N LEU A 260 -3.32 27.74 5.82
CA LEU A 260 -3.66 26.87 4.69
C LEU A 260 -4.33 27.58 3.51
N VAL A 261 -4.61 28.89 3.62
CA VAL A 261 -5.32 29.65 2.59
C VAL A 261 -4.48 30.82 2.13
N ASP A 262 -4.26 30.89 0.82
CA ASP A 262 -3.54 32.01 0.21
C ASP A 262 -4.21 33.35 0.56
N ARG A 263 -3.41 34.26 1.11
CA ARG A 263 -3.78 35.62 1.47
C ARG A 263 -4.51 36.33 0.33
N GLU A 264 -4.06 36.18 -0.91
CA GLU A 264 -4.69 36.80 -2.08
C GLU A 264 -6.14 36.33 -2.26
N ARG A 265 -6.41 35.04 -2.06
CA ARG A 265 -7.75 34.46 -2.18
C ARG A 265 -8.69 35.02 -1.10
N ILE A 266 -8.18 35.22 0.11
CA ILE A 266 -8.92 35.85 1.20
C ILE A 266 -9.22 37.31 0.85
N MET A 267 -8.22 38.07 0.37
CA MET A 267 -8.40 39.48 -0.01
C MET A 267 -9.45 39.64 -1.11
N ARG A 268 -9.43 38.77 -2.13
CA ARG A 268 -10.47 38.75 -3.18
C ARG A 268 -11.86 38.52 -2.60
N ALA A 269 -12.00 37.58 -1.65
CA ALA A 269 -13.28 37.32 -0.98
C ALA A 269 -13.78 38.54 -0.18
N CYS A 270 -12.86 39.21 0.53
CA CYS A 270 -13.18 40.42 1.27
C CYS A 270 -13.64 41.53 0.32
N VAL A 271 -12.93 41.76 -0.79
CA VAL A 271 -13.32 42.78 -1.79
C VAL A 271 -14.67 42.44 -2.43
N ASP A 272 -14.93 41.18 -2.77
CA ASP A 272 -16.24 40.76 -3.29
C ASP A 272 -17.37 41.09 -2.30
N VAL A 273 -17.16 40.87 -0.99
CA VAL A 273 -18.13 41.21 0.05
C VAL A 273 -18.25 42.72 0.23
N ILE A 274 -17.14 43.45 0.36
CA ILE A 274 -17.12 44.91 0.55
C ILE A 274 -17.79 45.62 -0.63
N THR A 275 -17.62 45.14 -1.86
CA THR A 275 -18.26 45.73 -3.06
C THR A 275 -19.71 45.29 -3.27
N GLY A 276 -20.19 44.31 -2.49
CA GLY A 276 -21.54 43.74 -2.62
C GLY A 276 -21.69 42.73 -3.77
N ARG A 277 -20.59 42.38 -4.44
CA ARG A 277 -20.57 41.43 -5.58
C ARG A 277 -20.49 39.97 -5.16
N ALA A 278 -20.26 39.67 -3.89
CA ALA A 278 -20.11 38.28 -3.41
C ALA A 278 -21.24 37.33 -3.88
N PRO A 279 -22.53 37.73 -3.95
CA PRO A 279 -23.59 36.87 -4.48
C PRO A 279 -23.51 36.62 -5.99
N GLU A 280 -22.92 37.55 -6.76
CA GLU A 280 -22.74 37.44 -8.22
C GLU A 280 -21.53 36.58 -8.60
N ARG A 281 -20.64 36.31 -7.64
CA ARG A 281 -19.42 35.54 -7.87
C ARG A 281 -19.69 34.05 -7.73
N ASP A 282 -19.58 33.34 -8.85
CA ASP A 282 -19.66 31.89 -8.88
C ASP A 282 -18.71 31.25 -7.85
N GLY A 283 -19.27 30.40 -7.00
CA GLY A 283 -18.52 29.65 -6.00
C GLY A 283 -18.37 30.32 -4.63
N ARG A 284 -18.83 31.56 -4.42
CA ARG A 284 -18.84 32.19 -3.09
C ARG A 284 -19.90 31.61 -2.15
N GLN A 285 -20.98 31.02 -2.64
CA GLN A 285 -22.01 30.36 -1.81
C GLN A 285 -22.44 31.23 -0.61
N VAL A 286 -22.89 32.45 -0.91
CA VAL A 286 -23.29 33.41 0.13
C VAL A 286 -24.55 32.94 0.82
N HIS A 287 -24.49 32.80 2.14
CA HIS A 287 -25.63 32.40 2.97
C HIS A 287 -25.65 33.19 4.28
N ARG A 288 -26.84 33.29 4.88
CA ARG A 288 -26.97 33.81 6.25
C ARG A 288 -26.29 32.83 7.22
N LEU A 289 -25.52 33.36 8.17
CA LEU A 289 -24.88 32.54 9.19
C LEU A 289 -25.95 32.08 10.19
N ARG A 290 -26.09 30.77 10.27
CA ARG A 290 -27.03 30.06 11.14
C ARG A 290 -26.38 29.69 12.47
N THR A 291 -27.17 29.61 13.53
CA THR A 291 -26.69 29.19 14.87
C THR A 291 -26.16 27.77 14.93
N HIS A 292 -26.57 26.90 14.00
CA HIS A 292 -26.03 25.56 13.81
C HIS A 292 -26.29 25.05 12.39
N SER A 293 -25.80 23.86 12.06
CA SER A 293 -25.82 23.27 10.71
C SER A 293 -27.21 22.95 10.15
N SER A 294 -28.24 22.76 10.99
CA SER A 294 -29.60 22.46 10.53
C SER A 294 -30.22 23.59 9.69
N GLY A 295 -30.97 23.22 8.65
CA GLY A 295 -31.62 24.15 7.71
C GLY A 295 -32.65 25.08 8.34
N ALA A 296 -33.24 24.70 9.47
CA ALA A 296 -34.25 25.47 10.20
C ALA A 296 -33.65 26.40 11.28
N ALA A 297 -32.33 26.39 11.45
CA ALA A 297 -31.69 27.20 12.50
C ALA A 297 -31.91 28.70 12.23
N PRO A 298 -32.19 29.50 13.27
CA PRO A 298 -32.28 30.94 13.13
C PRO A 298 -30.92 31.52 12.70
N ALA A 299 -30.98 32.61 11.93
CA ALA A 299 -29.81 33.40 11.58
C ALA A 299 -29.31 34.20 12.80
N HIS A 300 -28.01 34.47 12.85
CA HIS A 300 -27.46 35.38 13.84
C HIS A 300 -27.83 36.83 13.50
N ILE A 301 -28.46 37.49 14.47
CA ILE A 301 -28.78 38.93 14.44
C ILE A 301 -28.19 39.51 15.72
N ARG A 302 -27.30 40.50 15.58
CA ARG A 302 -26.70 41.21 16.72
C ARG A 302 -27.71 42.18 17.30
N ALA A 303 -27.53 42.60 18.56
CA ALA A 303 -28.47 43.47 19.28
C ALA A 303 -28.74 44.81 18.56
N ASP A 304 -27.81 45.29 17.74
CA ASP A 304 -27.96 46.49 16.91
C ASP A 304 -28.75 46.24 15.61
N GLY A 305 -29.21 45.02 15.35
CA GLY A 305 -29.93 44.63 14.13
C GLY A 305 -29.03 44.24 12.96
N ALA A 306 -27.71 44.17 13.14
CA ALA A 306 -26.81 43.66 12.10
C ALA A 306 -27.00 42.16 11.90
N MET A 307 -27.05 41.71 10.65
CA MET A 307 -27.23 40.29 10.32
C MET A 307 -25.90 39.67 9.90
N ALA A 308 -25.61 38.46 10.40
CA ALA A 308 -24.39 37.75 10.04
C ALA A 308 -24.56 36.94 8.75
N TRP A 309 -23.52 36.96 7.94
CA TRP A 309 -23.42 36.27 6.67
C TRP A 309 -22.10 35.50 6.58
N ARG A 310 -22.08 34.51 5.69
CA ARG A 310 -20.91 33.69 5.40
C ARG A 310 -20.78 33.43 3.91
N CYS A 311 -19.55 33.32 3.43
CA CYS A 311 -19.25 32.88 2.08
C CYS A 311 -17.99 32.00 2.05
N ALA A 312 -17.87 31.15 1.03
CA ALA A 312 -16.71 30.31 0.80
C ALA A 312 -15.54 31.13 0.25
N ILE A 313 -14.37 30.94 0.85
CA ILE A 313 -13.10 31.47 0.32
C ILE A 313 -12.53 30.47 -0.69
N GLN A 314 -12.62 29.18 -0.38
CA GLN A 314 -12.18 28.07 -1.24
C GLN A 314 -13.18 26.91 -1.24
N ARG A 315 -13.12 26.05 -2.26
CA ARG A 315 -14.01 24.90 -2.45
C ARG A 315 -13.23 23.59 -2.46
N ASN A 316 -13.96 22.48 -2.23
CA ASN A 316 -13.47 21.10 -2.40
C ASN A 316 -12.18 20.77 -1.63
N THR A 317 -12.01 21.35 -0.44
CA THR A 317 -10.87 21.11 0.45
C THR A 317 -11.38 20.75 1.85
N PRO A 318 -10.74 19.80 2.55
CA PRO A 318 -11.01 19.58 3.97
C PRO A 318 -10.84 20.89 4.76
N ALA A 319 -11.75 21.19 5.68
CA ALA A 319 -11.77 22.43 6.45
C ALA A 319 -11.80 23.73 5.61
N ALA A 320 -12.50 23.73 4.47
CA ALA A 320 -12.61 24.88 3.57
C ALA A 320 -12.94 26.19 4.31
N ALA A 321 -12.01 27.16 4.29
CA ALA A 321 -12.21 28.42 5.00
C ALA A 321 -13.39 29.22 4.45
N ARG A 322 -14.12 29.85 5.38
CA ARG A 322 -15.25 30.73 5.11
C ARG A 322 -15.00 32.10 5.71
N LEU A 323 -15.35 33.14 4.95
CA LEU A 323 -15.38 34.51 5.43
C LEU A 323 -16.75 34.76 6.07
N THR A 324 -16.74 35.32 7.27
CA THR A 324 -17.94 35.74 8.00
C THR A 324 -17.93 37.26 8.18
N TRP A 325 -19.08 37.90 7.99
CA TRP A 325 -19.24 39.35 8.20
C TRP A 325 -20.61 39.68 8.78
N TRP A 326 -20.72 40.84 9.42
CA TRP A 326 -21.97 41.48 9.77
C TRP A 326 -22.34 42.52 8.72
N GLU A 327 -23.63 42.66 8.41
CA GLU A 327 -24.12 43.69 7.51
C GLU A 327 -25.34 44.40 8.11
N LYS A 328 -25.29 45.74 8.10
CA LYS A 328 -26.37 46.62 8.54
C LYS A 328 -26.37 47.89 7.70
N ASN A 329 -27.52 48.28 7.16
CA ASN A 329 -27.68 49.51 6.37
C ASN A 329 -26.58 49.68 5.29
N ASN A 330 -26.25 48.60 4.57
CA ASN A 330 -25.22 48.58 3.53
C ASN A 330 -23.77 48.80 4.01
N ILE A 331 -23.53 48.83 5.32
CA ILE A 331 -22.20 48.85 5.94
C ILE A 331 -21.81 47.43 6.29
N VAL A 332 -20.62 47.03 5.84
CA VAL A 332 -20.01 45.72 6.10
C VAL A 332 -19.06 45.83 7.28
N GLU A 333 -19.14 44.88 8.20
CA GLU A 333 -18.16 44.68 9.27
C GLU A 333 -17.59 43.27 9.13
N LEU A 334 -16.33 43.17 8.68
CA LEU A 334 -15.65 41.89 8.51
C LEU A 334 -15.35 41.28 9.88
N SER A 335 -15.89 40.10 10.17
CA SER A 335 -15.81 39.49 11.51
C SER A 335 -14.61 38.56 11.63
N GLN A 336 -14.55 37.51 10.79
CA GLN A 336 -13.46 36.52 10.86
C GLN A 336 -13.35 35.67 9.59
N VAL A 337 -12.19 35.03 9.43
CA VAL A 337 -12.00 33.88 8.56
C VAL A 337 -11.80 32.64 9.40
N ALA A 338 -12.69 31.66 9.22
CA ALA A 338 -12.73 30.46 10.05
C ALA A 338 -13.02 29.19 9.24
N PRO A 339 -12.74 28.00 9.77
CA PRO A 339 -13.15 26.75 9.17
C PRO A 339 -14.66 26.67 8.95
N HIS A 340 -15.05 25.81 8.03
CA HIS A 340 -16.43 25.72 7.56
C HIS A 340 -17.47 25.31 8.64
N ASP A 341 -17.01 24.72 9.74
CA ASP A 341 -17.81 24.26 10.88
C ASP A 341 -17.89 25.28 12.02
N ASP A 342 -17.22 26.43 11.86
CA ASP A 342 -17.42 27.55 12.78
C ASP A 342 -18.74 28.25 12.42
N TYR A 343 -19.61 28.34 13.43
CA TYR A 343 -20.92 28.99 13.34
C TYR A 343 -21.02 30.20 14.28
N GLN A 344 -19.95 30.55 15.01
CA GLN A 344 -19.99 31.64 15.99
C GLN A 344 -19.35 32.90 15.39
N PRO A 345 -20.13 33.90 14.96
CA PRO A 345 -19.55 35.17 14.54
C PRO A 345 -18.94 35.89 15.75
N ARG A 346 -17.75 36.47 15.56
CA ARG A 346 -17.04 37.24 16.58
C ARG A 346 -17.24 38.73 16.39
#